data_AF-A0A960TT75-F1
#
_entry.id   AF-A0A960TT75-F1
#
_cell.length_a   1.000
_cell.length_b   1.000
_cell.length_c   1.000
_cell.angle_alpha   90.00
_cell.angle_beta   90.00
_cell.angle_gamma   90.00
#
_symmetry.space_group_name_H-M   'P 1'
#
loop_
_entity.id
_entity.type
_entity.pdbx_description
1 polymer ?
#
loop_
_entity_poly.entity_id
_entity_poly.type
_entity_poly.pdbx_seq_one_letter_code
_entity_poly.pdbx_strand_id
1 'polypeptide(L)'
;MRVPFTALLLLLPALAGATGSAATAGSTVFTQTVEALDPAALPPVQLRVDDFSGFRTVDFPLGRGRLLRLRTDLPADRDAGLASVADRVRRCYDHVERATGRTVRGGVLLYLPAFRDPPATYAFRAEVADRARWSQVRLALLDVDDPRCATPDDPALADLLLDTLPHELGHELLAAAPTIRHDLSDGRGRGTRWFEEGVCEVLAKSFAAAEDPAAYGRLLAQRNVDQVMDRGGVRAELLGWSEHAPLPPSLESDLYGAAFLTVRRWTDAVPLAHLLDRLNRAGGDRDGHDLLEMLQRDLGTNLLGVLDDAAALGRSLPRG
;
A
#
# COMPACT_ATOMS: atom_id res chain seq x y z
N MET A 1 28.61 -9.54 -1.45
CA MET A 1 28.13 -8.30 -2.09
C MET A 1 26.62 -8.45 -2.19
N ARG A 2 25.87 -7.88 -1.23
CA ARG A 2 24.40 -8.07 -1.16
C ARG A 2 23.77 -7.13 -2.19
N VAL A 3 23.05 -7.70 -3.16
CA VAL A 3 22.30 -6.98 -4.19
C VAL A 3 21.19 -6.19 -3.50
N PRO A 4 20.92 -4.92 -3.84
CA PRO A 4 19.78 -4.19 -3.30
C PRO A 4 18.49 -4.96 -3.62
N PHE A 5 17.75 -5.28 -2.57
CA PHE A 5 16.51 -6.04 -2.63
C PHE A 5 15.42 -5.09 -3.15
N THR A 6 14.91 -5.33 -4.36
CA THR A 6 13.72 -4.64 -4.89
C THR A 6 12.58 -5.65 -4.85
N ALA A 7 11.78 -5.60 -3.79
CA ALA A 7 10.56 -6.39 -3.72
C ALA A 7 9.49 -5.69 -4.58
N LEU A 8 9.02 -6.35 -5.64
CA LEU A 8 7.75 -5.98 -6.24
C LEU A 8 6.66 -6.66 -5.44
N LEU A 9 5.91 -5.87 -4.68
CA LEU A 9 4.74 -6.33 -3.97
C LEU A 9 3.57 -6.37 -4.97
N LEU A 10 3.23 -7.55 -5.47
CA LEU A 10 1.97 -7.77 -6.18
C LEU A 10 0.88 -8.01 -5.13
N LEU A 11 0.09 -6.97 -4.86
CA LEU A 11 -1.03 -7.00 -3.94
C LEU A 11 -2.30 -7.35 -4.71
N LEU A 12 -2.83 -8.54 -4.49
CA LEU A 12 -4.18 -8.92 -4.92
C LEU A 12 -5.07 -9.00 -3.67
N PRO A 13 -5.85 -7.97 -3.34
CA PRO A 13 -6.92 -8.12 -2.37
C PRO A 13 -8.14 -8.73 -3.09
N ALA A 14 -8.31 -10.05 -2.96
CA ALA A 14 -9.63 -10.65 -3.19
C ALA A 14 -10.54 -10.34 -1.98
N LEU A 15 -11.08 -9.13 -1.91
CA LEU A 15 -12.18 -8.81 -0.99
C LEU A 15 -13.48 -9.39 -1.58
N ALA A 16 -13.75 -10.66 -1.29
CA ALA A 16 -15.07 -11.23 -1.54
C ALA A 16 -16.08 -10.59 -0.58
N GLY A 17 -16.96 -9.73 -1.10
CA GLY A 17 -18.07 -9.14 -0.37
C GLY A 17 -19.01 -10.22 0.17
N ALA A 18 -19.15 -10.31 1.49
CA ALA A 18 -20.12 -11.18 2.12
C ALA A 18 -21.52 -10.55 2.07
N THR A 19 -22.41 -11.09 1.23
CA THR A 19 -23.85 -10.93 1.43
C THR A 19 -24.31 -11.95 2.48
N GLY A 20 -25.00 -11.45 3.51
CA GLY A 20 -25.22 -12.20 4.75
C GLY A 20 -26.17 -13.39 4.65
N SER A 21 -25.84 -14.46 5.39
CA SER A 21 -26.78 -15.29 6.15
C SER A 21 -26.02 -16.07 7.23
N ALA A 22 -26.71 -16.47 8.28
CA ALA A 22 -26.20 -16.74 9.62
C ALA A 22 -25.19 -17.91 9.78
N ALA A 23 -24.18 -17.65 10.62
CA ALA A 23 -23.53 -18.55 11.59
C ALA A 23 -22.92 -19.88 11.08
N THR A 24 -21.86 -19.78 10.29
CA THR A 24 -20.64 -20.56 10.49
C THR A 24 -19.53 -19.57 10.81
N ALA A 25 -18.69 -19.84 11.81
CA ALA A 25 -17.53 -18.99 12.10
C ALA A 25 -16.58 -19.05 10.89
N GLY A 26 -16.75 -18.12 9.95
CA GLY A 26 -15.97 -18.07 8.74
C GLY A 26 -14.52 -17.69 9.02
N SER A 27 -13.65 -18.14 8.12
CA SER A 27 -12.24 -17.77 8.06
C SER A 27 -11.99 -17.07 6.73
N THR A 28 -11.34 -15.91 6.79
CA THR A 28 -10.88 -15.17 5.64
C THR A 28 -9.47 -15.63 5.35
N VAL A 29 -9.23 -16.06 4.11
CA VAL A 29 -7.89 -16.42 3.65
C VAL A 29 -7.23 -15.16 3.13
N PHE A 30 -6.14 -14.75 3.77
CA PHE A 30 -5.25 -13.72 3.28
C PHE A 30 -4.07 -14.38 2.57
N THR A 31 -3.77 -13.90 1.36
CA THR A 31 -2.63 -14.32 0.57
C THR A 31 -1.76 -13.11 0.26
N GLN A 32 -0.46 -13.24 0.46
CA GLN A 32 0.55 -12.25 0.07
C GLN A 32 1.61 -12.99 -0.73
N THR A 33 1.91 -12.55 -1.95
CA THR A 33 3.04 -13.10 -2.72
C THR A 33 4.10 -12.03 -2.85
N VAL A 34 5.35 -12.36 -2.49
CA VAL A 34 6.50 -11.47 -2.64
C VAL A 34 7.49 -12.13 -3.58
N GLU A 35 7.65 -11.53 -4.74
CA GLU A 35 8.57 -12.01 -5.77
C GLU A 35 9.77 -11.06 -5.87
N ALA A 36 10.98 -11.62 -5.89
CA ALA A 36 12.15 -10.87 -6.29
C ALA A 36 12.03 -10.54 -7.79
N LEU A 37 12.25 -9.27 -8.15
CA LEU A 37 12.37 -8.83 -9.54
C LEU A 37 13.68 -9.32 -10.16
N ASP A 38 13.83 -10.61 -10.39
CA ASP A 38 14.91 -11.18 -11.19
C ASP A 38 14.34 -12.24 -12.16
N PRO A 39 14.52 -12.10 -13.49
CA PRO A 39 14.12 -13.12 -14.46
C PRO A 39 14.86 -14.48 -14.30
N ALA A 40 15.89 -14.57 -13.45
CA ALA A 40 16.52 -15.82 -13.03
C ALA A 40 16.03 -16.35 -11.67
N ALA A 41 15.04 -15.71 -11.04
CA ALA A 41 14.57 -16.06 -9.70
C ALA A 41 14.02 -17.49 -9.64
N LEU A 42 14.46 -18.22 -8.61
CA LEU A 42 13.90 -19.51 -8.22
C LEU A 42 12.39 -19.36 -7.90
N PRO A 43 11.57 -20.41 -8.10
CA PRO A 43 10.14 -20.36 -7.78
C PRO A 43 9.94 -19.97 -6.30
N PRO A 44 8.87 -19.20 -5.96
CA PRO A 44 8.64 -18.75 -4.60
C PRO A 44 8.53 -19.91 -3.61
N VAL A 45 9.22 -19.79 -2.47
CA VAL A 45 9.04 -20.72 -1.35
C VAL A 45 7.65 -20.50 -0.74
N GLN A 46 6.84 -21.54 -0.65
CA GLN A 46 5.53 -21.46 0.00
C GLN A 46 5.71 -21.43 1.52
N LEU A 47 5.19 -20.40 2.17
CA LEU A 47 5.21 -20.20 3.61
C LEU A 47 3.77 -20.18 4.13
N ARG A 48 3.42 -21.14 4.97
CA ARG A 48 2.12 -21.15 5.66
C ARG A 48 2.32 -20.78 7.12
N VAL A 49 1.36 -20.04 7.67
CA VAL A 49 1.40 -19.68 9.10
C VAL A 49 1.57 -20.91 10.00
N ASP A 50 0.94 -22.02 9.63
CA ASP A 50 0.97 -23.28 10.38
C ASP A 50 2.37 -23.95 10.39
N ASP A 51 3.26 -23.55 9.47
CA ASP A 51 4.63 -24.05 9.40
C ASP A 51 5.54 -23.39 10.46
N PHE A 52 5.11 -22.26 11.03
CA PHE A 52 5.85 -21.55 12.07
C PHE A 52 5.50 -22.06 13.46
N SER A 53 6.46 -22.76 14.09
CA SER A 53 6.37 -23.17 15.49
C SER A 53 6.94 -22.09 16.43
N GLY A 54 6.46 -22.03 17.67
CA GLY A 54 7.07 -21.16 18.69
C GLY A 54 6.65 -19.69 18.66
N PHE A 55 5.68 -19.30 17.82
CA PHE A 55 5.16 -17.94 17.85
C PHE A 55 4.53 -17.58 19.20
N ARG A 56 5.07 -16.52 19.80
CA ARG A 56 4.38 -15.73 20.82
C ARG A 56 3.60 -14.60 20.15
N THR A 57 2.61 -14.10 20.89
CA THR A 57 1.78 -12.97 20.49
C THR A 57 2.17 -11.76 21.32
N VAL A 58 2.41 -10.63 20.66
CA VAL A 58 2.65 -9.33 21.30
C VAL A 58 1.64 -8.33 20.75
N ASP A 59 0.86 -7.73 21.64
CA ASP A 59 -0.28 -6.89 21.29
C ASP A 59 0.01 -5.43 21.70
N PHE A 60 -0.14 -4.51 20.75
CA PHE A 60 0.03 -3.07 20.96
C PHE A 60 -1.24 -2.30 20.59
N PRO A 61 -1.82 -1.51 21.50
CA PRO A 61 -3.00 -0.71 21.20
C PRO A 61 -2.64 0.40 20.19
N LEU A 62 -3.48 0.56 19.15
CA LEU A 62 -3.36 1.63 18.14
C LEU A 62 -4.39 2.76 18.35
N GLY A 63 -5.07 2.78 19.50
CA GLY A 63 -6.17 3.69 19.79
C GLY A 63 -7.46 3.35 19.04
N ARG A 64 -8.56 4.01 19.43
CA ARG A 64 -9.92 3.81 18.85
C ARG A 64 -10.40 2.33 18.81
N GLY A 65 -9.94 1.50 19.75
CA GLY A 65 -10.28 0.08 19.82
C GLY A 65 -9.54 -0.82 18.82
N ARG A 66 -8.51 -0.30 18.14
CA ARG A 66 -7.67 -1.04 17.18
C ARG A 66 -6.44 -1.64 17.85
N LEU A 67 -5.89 -2.65 17.20
CA LEU A 67 -4.76 -3.42 17.70
C LEU A 67 -3.73 -3.65 16.59
N LEU A 68 -2.45 -3.50 16.91
CA LEU A 68 -1.35 -4.14 16.20
C LEU A 68 -1.05 -5.43 16.96
N ARG A 69 -1.20 -6.56 16.28
CA ARG A 69 -0.79 -7.86 16.79
C ARG A 69 0.42 -8.34 16.04
N LEU A 70 1.50 -8.59 16.76
CA LEU A 70 2.71 -9.22 16.25
C LEU A 70 2.70 -10.70 16.62
N ARG A 71 2.89 -11.57 15.63
CA ARG A 71 3.16 -13.00 15.85
C ARG A 71 4.61 -13.26 15.47
N THR A 72 5.44 -13.60 16.46
CA THR A 72 6.90 -13.69 16.30
C THR A 72 7.48 -14.80 17.18
N ASP A 73 8.59 -15.38 16.77
CA ASP A 73 9.43 -16.31 17.53
C ASP A 73 10.68 -15.64 18.11
N LEU A 74 10.81 -14.31 17.97
CA LEU A 74 11.91 -13.55 18.54
C LEU A 74 11.93 -13.62 20.08
N PRO A 75 13.14 -13.64 20.68
CA PRO A 75 13.30 -13.57 22.14
C PRO A 75 12.80 -12.23 22.71
N ALA A 76 12.44 -12.25 24.00
CA ALA A 76 11.81 -11.10 24.69
C ALA A 76 12.75 -9.88 24.84
N ASP A 77 14.07 -10.07 24.76
CA ASP A 77 15.04 -8.98 24.74
C ASP A 77 14.92 -8.08 23.50
N ARG A 78 14.20 -8.53 22.45
CA ARG A 78 13.87 -7.74 21.26
C ARG A 78 12.59 -6.90 21.40
N ASP A 79 11.86 -7.00 22.51
CA ASP A 79 10.55 -6.33 22.69
C ASP A 79 10.62 -4.80 22.59
N ALA A 80 11.74 -4.18 22.97
CA ALA A 80 11.93 -2.73 22.82
C ALA A 80 11.92 -2.28 21.35
N GLY A 81 12.50 -3.10 20.46
CA GLY A 81 12.45 -2.86 19.02
C GLY A 81 11.02 -3.01 18.48
N LEU A 82 10.31 -4.06 18.91
CA LEU A 82 8.91 -4.29 18.55
C LEU A 82 7.98 -3.16 19.01
N ALA A 83 8.24 -2.57 20.18
CA ALA A 83 7.54 -1.39 20.66
C ALA A 83 7.79 -0.18 19.75
N SER A 84 9.02 0.00 19.27
CA SER A 84 9.36 1.07 18.31
C SER A 84 8.68 0.85 16.95
N VAL A 85 8.51 -0.40 16.50
CA VAL A 85 7.70 -0.76 15.32
C VAL A 85 6.25 -0.34 15.54
N ALA A 86 5.67 -0.67 16.70
CA ALA A 86 4.31 -0.27 17.05
C ALA A 86 4.13 1.26 17.10
N ASP A 87 5.13 2.00 17.57
CA ASP A 87 5.13 3.46 17.55
C ASP A 87 5.07 4.01 16.11
N ARG A 88 5.85 3.45 15.17
CA ARG A 88 5.81 3.85 13.75
C ARG A 88 4.46 3.51 13.09
N VAL A 89 3.89 2.34 13.39
CA VAL A 89 2.54 1.97 12.95
C VAL A 89 1.50 2.97 13.46
N ARG A 90 1.56 3.38 14.74
CA ARG A 90 0.64 4.39 15.29
C ARG A 90 0.75 5.72 14.55
N ARG A 91 1.97 6.20 14.28
CA ARG A 91 2.19 7.44 13.51
C ARG A 91 1.67 7.33 12.08
N CYS A 92 1.77 6.15 11.46
CA CYS A 92 1.17 5.88 10.14
C CYS A 92 -0.34 6.07 10.16
N TYR A 93 -1.05 5.48 11.15
CA TYR A 93 -2.48 5.70 11.33
C TYR A 93 -2.79 7.19 11.54
N ASP A 94 -2.08 7.87 12.43
CA ASP A 94 -2.30 9.30 12.70
C ASP A 94 -2.07 10.18 11.46
N HIS A 95 -1.08 9.84 10.63
CA HIS A 95 -0.79 10.51 9.37
C HIS A 95 -1.93 10.33 8.36
N VAL A 96 -2.32 9.08 8.11
CA VAL A 96 -3.39 8.73 7.15
C VAL A 96 -4.71 9.36 7.56
N GLU A 97 -5.09 9.27 8.84
CA GLU A 97 -6.35 9.87 9.33
C GLU A 97 -6.35 11.39 9.22
N ARG A 98 -5.21 12.04 9.47
CA ARG A 98 -5.07 13.49 9.35
C ARG A 98 -5.12 13.96 7.90
N ALA A 99 -4.42 13.26 7.00
CA ALA A 99 -4.36 13.61 5.58
C ALA A 99 -5.73 13.46 4.89
N THR A 100 -6.52 12.47 5.32
CA THR A 100 -7.81 12.14 4.70
C THR A 100 -9.02 12.71 5.43
N GLY A 101 -8.88 13.08 6.72
CA GLY A 101 -10.02 13.43 7.57
C GLY A 101 -10.98 12.26 7.78
N ARG A 102 -10.50 11.01 7.68
CA ARG A 102 -11.28 9.78 7.84
C ARG A 102 -10.63 8.88 8.89
N THR A 103 -11.43 7.97 9.46
CA THR A 103 -10.95 7.03 10.47
C THR A 103 -10.77 5.65 9.84
N VAL A 104 -9.57 5.10 10.02
CA VAL A 104 -9.25 3.70 9.68
C VAL A 104 -9.81 2.80 10.78
N ARG A 105 -10.52 1.73 10.42
CA ARG A 105 -11.33 0.96 11.37
C ARG A 105 -10.65 -0.30 11.88
N GLY A 106 -9.99 -1.05 11.02
CA GLY A 106 -9.37 -2.31 11.41
C GLY A 106 -8.01 -2.13 12.08
N GLY A 107 -7.46 -3.26 12.55
CA GLY A 107 -6.11 -3.36 13.09
C GLY A 107 -5.11 -3.97 12.11
N VAL A 108 -3.90 -4.23 12.58
CA VAL A 108 -2.84 -4.89 11.79
C VAL A 108 -2.43 -6.19 12.47
N LEU A 109 -2.37 -7.28 11.69
CA LEU A 109 -1.74 -8.53 12.08
C LEU A 109 -0.44 -8.70 11.27
N LEU A 110 0.69 -8.66 11.97
CA LEU A 110 2.00 -8.78 11.35
C LEU A 110 2.71 -10.04 11.87
N TYR A 111 3.08 -10.91 10.93
CA TYR A 111 3.87 -12.10 11.19
C TYR A 111 5.35 -11.75 11.01
N LEU A 112 6.16 -12.02 12.03
CA LEU A 112 7.58 -11.68 12.12
C LEU A 112 8.41 -12.91 12.50
N PRO A 113 8.47 -13.94 11.65
CA PRO A 113 9.36 -15.07 11.87
C PRO A 113 10.82 -14.65 11.69
N ALA A 114 11.68 -15.19 12.55
CA ALA A 114 13.10 -14.93 12.57
C ALA A 114 13.86 -16.00 11.78
N PHE A 115 14.70 -15.57 10.85
CA PHE A 115 15.51 -16.41 9.99
C PHE A 115 16.98 -16.02 10.10
N ARG A 116 17.88 -17.00 9.96
CA ARG A 116 19.31 -16.71 9.72
C ARG A 116 19.60 -16.40 8.25
N ASP A 117 18.80 -16.98 7.35
CA ASP A 117 18.90 -16.78 5.90
C ASP A 117 17.48 -16.73 5.32
N PRO A 118 16.83 -15.55 5.34
CA PRO A 118 15.46 -15.43 4.84
C PRO A 118 15.42 -15.67 3.33
N PRO A 119 14.44 -16.45 2.81
CA PRO A 119 14.29 -16.67 1.38
C PRO A 119 14.05 -15.37 0.62
N ALA A 120 14.72 -15.22 -0.53
CA ALA A 120 14.59 -14.04 -1.37
C ALA A 120 13.21 -13.90 -2.07
N THR A 121 12.53 -15.02 -2.30
CA THR A 121 11.23 -15.09 -2.98
C THR A 121 10.31 -16.02 -2.19
N TYR A 122 9.11 -15.56 -1.83
CA TYR A 122 8.17 -16.36 -1.05
C TYR A 122 6.70 -16.05 -1.35
N ALA A 123 5.85 -17.05 -1.15
CA ALA A 123 4.40 -16.90 -1.17
C ALA A 123 3.85 -17.22 0.23
N PHE A 124 3.11 -16.29 0.80
CA PHE A 124 2.56 -16.36 2.14
C PHE A 124 1.04 -16.56 2.10
N ARG A 125 0.55 -17.48 2.92
CA ARG A 125 -0.88 -17.66 3.16
C ARG A 125 -1.18 -17.72 4.66
N ALA A 126 -2.15 -16.92 5.09
CA ALA A 126 -2.69 -16.91 6.44
C ALA A 126 -4.21 -17.08 6.41
N GLU A 127 -4.74 -17.94 7.27
CA GLU A 127 -6.17 -18.03 7.53
C GLU A 127 -6.45 -17.34 8.85
N VAL A 128 -7.34 -16.35 8.84
CA VAL A 128 -7.72 -15.59 10.04
C VAL A 128 -9.22 -15.59 10.19
N ALA A 129 -9.72 -15.56 11.42
CA ALA A 129 -11.15 -15.55 11.67
C ALA A 129 -11.79 -14.23 11.18
N ASP A 130 -12.92 -14.29 10.48
CA ASP A 130 -13.61 -13.12 9.89
C ASP A 130 -13.95 -12.03 10.92
N ARG A 131 -14.21 -12.46 12.16
CA ARG A 131 -14.53 -11.57 13.28
C ARG A 131 -13.34 -10.75 13.78
N ALA A 132 -12.11 -11.16 13.45
CA ALA A 132 -10.91 -10.45 13.84
C ALA A 132 -10.75 -9.30 12.84
N ARG A 133 -11.21 -8.11 13.24
CA ARG A 133 -11.30 -6.89 12.42
C ARG A 133 -9.91 -6.39 11.99
N TRP A 134 -9.21 -7.15 11.16
CA TRP A 134 -7.92 -6.80 10.58
C TRP A 134 -8.14 -6.02 9.31
N SER A 135 -7.58 -4.81 9.25
CA SER A 135 -7.38 -4.09 8.00
C SER A 135 -6.33 -4.79 7.15
N GLN A 136 -5.26 -5.22 7.81
CA GLN A 136 -4.05 -5.69 7.14
C GLN A 136 -3.52 -6.94 7.84
N VAL A 137 -3.16 -7.92 7.01
CA VAL A 137 -2.46 -9.15 7.42
C VAL A 137 -1.21 -9.25 6.54
N ARG A 138 -0.02 -9.22 7.17
CA ARG A 138 1.26 -9.16 6.46
C ARG A 138 2.32 -10.05 7.08
N LEU A 139 3.31 -10.43 6.28
CA LEU A 139 4.52 -11.14 6.69
C LEU A 139 5.76 -10.28 6.42
N ALA A 140 6.67 -10.21 7.38
CA ALA A 140 8.04 -9.72 7.18
C ALA A 140 9.04 -10.73 7.77
N LEU A 141 9.96 -11.21 6.95
CA LEU A 141 10.98 -12.20 7.33
C LEU A 141 12.19 -11.47 7.92
N LEU A 142 12.46 -11.66 9.21
CA LEU A 142 13.51 -10.92 9.91
C LEU A 142 14.83 -11.69 9.87
N ASP A 143 15.93 -11.03 9.49
CA ASP A 143 17.28 -11.58 9.60
C ASP A 143 17.78 -11.41 11.05
N VAL A 144 17.93 -12.51 11.81
CA VAL A 144 18.35 -12.47 13.22
C VAL A 144 19.78 -11.99 13.41
N ASP A 145 20.60 -12.09 12.36
CA ASP A 145 22.00 -11.67 12.38
C ASP A 145 22.13 -10.18 11.99
N ASP A 146 21.07 -9.53 11.50
CA ASP A 146 21.05 -8.07 11.28
C ASP A 146 20.98 -7.32 12.63
N PRO A 147 21.88 -6.38 12.92
CA PRO A 147 21.83 -5.59 14.16
C PRO A 147 20.54 -4.79 14.33
N ARG A 148 19.83 -4.49 13.23
CA ARG A 148 18.56 -3.76 13.20
C ARG A 148 17.35 -4.69 13.30
N CYS A 149 17.57 -6.00 13.44
CA CYS A 149 16.51 -7.00 13.58
C CYS A 149 15.46 -6.54 14.60
N ALA A 150 14.18 -6.66 14.20
CA ALA A 150 13.03 -6.30 15.02
C ALA A 150 12.92 -4.80 15.35
N THR A 151 13.57 -3.92 14.58
CA THR A 151 13.43 -2.47 14.70
C THR A 151 12.75 -1.90 13.45
N PRO A 152 12.24 -0.65 13.51
CA PRO A 152 11.63 -0.03 12.34
C PRO A 152 12.57 0.12 11.12
N ASP A 153 13.88 0.09 11.34
CA ASP A 153 14.90 0.29 10.31
C ASP A 153 15.48 -1.05 9.79
N ASP A 154 14.91 -2.17 10.24
CA ASP A 154 15.10 -3.48 9.64
C ASP A 154 14.70 -3.43 8.15
N PRO A 155 15.54 -3.89 7.20
CA PRO A 155 15.21 -3.87 5.78
C PRO A 155 13.87 -4.52 5.41
N ALA A 156 13.49 -5.60 6.12
CA ALA A 156 12.22 -6.29 5.86
C ALA A 156 11.01 -5.51 6.38
N LEU A 157 11.21 -4.59 7.34
CA LEU A 157 10.16 -3.77 7.93
C LEU A 157 10.11 -2.35 7.36
N ALA A 158 11.24 -1.79 6.95
CA ALA A 158 11.34 -0.38 6.57
C ALA A 158 10.36 -0.04 5.43
N ASP A 159 10.41 -0.77 4.32
CA ASP A 159 9.52 -0.52 3.17
C ASP A 159 8.07 -0.88 3.50
N LEU A 160 7.85 -1.95 4.29
CA LEU A 160 6.51 -2.31 4.76
C LEU A 160 5.89 -1.19 5.59
N LEU A 161 6.64 -0.60 6.52
CA LEU A 161 6.14 0.41 7.45
C LEU A 161 6.03 1.79 6.80
N LEU A 162 6.99 2.15 5.92
CA LEU A 162 7.08 3.48 5.32
C LEU A 162 6.26 3.62 4.04
N ASP A 163 6.03 2.52 3.32
CA ASP A 163 5.39 2.56 2.00
C ASP A 163 4.14 1.67 1.93
N THR A 164 4.29 0.37 2.19
CA THR A 164 3.18 -0.58 2.01
C THR A 164 2.03 -0.31 2.96
N LEU A 165 2.30 -0.16 4.25
CA LEU A 165 1.25 0.05 5.25
C LEU A 165 0.43 1.31 5.00
N PRO A 166 1.00 2.52 4.84
CA PRO A 166 0.20 3.71 4.55
C PRO A 166 -0.58 3.61 3.23
N HIS A 167 -0.01 2.98 2.20
CA HIS A 167 -0.70 2.70 0.93
C HIS A 167 -1.97 1.88 1.16
N GLU A 168 -1.82 0.80 1.91
CA GLU A 168 -2.86 -0.18 2.20
C GLU A 168 -3.97 0.33 3.12
N LEU A 169 -3.62 1.20 4.07
CA LEU A 169 -4.62 1.93 4.84
C LEU A 169 -5.40 2.91 3.94
N GLY A 170 -4.78 3.41 2.88
CA GLY A 170 -5.45 4.18 1.82
C GLY A 170 -6.55 3.38 1.15
N HIS A 171 -6.28 2.12 0.76
CA HIS A 171 -7.30 1.26 0.16
C HIS A 171 -8.47 0.98 1.10
N GLU A 172 -8.23 0.75 2.40
CA GLU A 172 -9.34 0.57 3.35
C GLU A 172 -10.24 1.81 3.40
N LEU A 173 -9.64 3.00 3.43
CA LEU A 173 -10.40 4.25 3.45
C LEU A 173 -11.22 4.44 2.19
N LEU A 174 -10.64 4.12 1.03
CA LEU A 174 -11.31 4.24 -0.26
C LEU A 174 -12.41 3.18 -0.42
N ALA A 175 -12.19 1.94 -0.01
CA ALA A 175 -13.21 0.89 -0.04
C ALA A 175 -14.44 1.23 0.84
N ALA A 176 -14.25 2.07 1.86
CA ALA A 176 -15.34 2.60 2.68
C ALA A 176 -16.03 3.84 2.07
N ALA A 177 -15.55 4.37 0.94
CA ALA A 177 -16.11 5.54 0.26
C ALA A 177 -17.20 5.09 -0.75
N PRO A 178 -18.49 5.30 -0.44
CA PRO A 178 -19.58 4.75 -1.23
C PRO A 178 -19.76 5.42 -2.60
N THR A 179 -19.02 6.50 -2.89
CA THR A 179 -19.19 7.33 -4.10
C THR A 179 -18.16 7.05 -5.19
N ILE A 180 -17.19 6.15 -4.95
CA ILE A 180 -16.21 5.75 -5.96
C ILE A 180 -16.59 4.37 -6.47
N ARG A 181 -16.75 4.20 -7.79
CA ARG A 181 -16.94 2.86 -8.36
C ARG A 181 -15.59 2.17 -8.47
N HIS A 182 -15.23 1.44 -7.42
CA HIS A 182 -14.06 0.56 -7.47
C HIS A 182 -14.18 -0.41 -8.65
N ASP A 183 -13.05 -0.68 -9.30
CA ASP A 183 -12.95 -1.68 -10.38
C ASP A 183 -13.26 -3.12 -9.90
N LEU A 184 -13.50 -3.30 -8.60
CA LEU A 184 -13.82 -4.55 -7.96
C LEU A 184 -15.34 -4.83 -8.03
N SER A 185 -15.78 -5.69 -8.96
CA SER A 185 -16.79 -6.77 -8.73
C SER A 185 -17.53 -7.24 -9.99
N ASP A 186 -17.72 -6.39 -11.02
CA ASP A 186 -18.66 -6.68 -12.12
C ASP A 186 -18.02 -6.92 -13.49
N GLY A 187 -16.68 -6.94 -13.57
CA GLY A 187 -15.95 -7.18 -14.81
C GLY A 187 -15.88 -5.97 -15.74
N ARG A 188 -16.40 -4.80 -15.33
CA ARG A 188 -16.37 -3.58 -16.15
C ARG A 188 -15.33 -2.61 -15.59
N GLY A 189 -14.30 -2.32 -16.37
CA GLY A 189 -13.37 -1.23 -16.06
C GLY A 189 -14.13 0.09 -15.93
N ARG A 190 -14.07 0.68 -14.74
CA ARG A 190 -14.58 2.01 -14.37
C ARG A 190 -13.51 3.07 -14.53
N GLY A 191 -12.24 2.67 -14.66
CA GLY A 191 -11.12 3.58 -14.92
C GLY A 191 -10.78 4.45 -13.71
N THR A 192 -11.15 4.02 -12.51
CA THR A 192 -10.86 4.73 -11.26
C THR A 192 -9.52 4.34 -10.65
N ARG A 193 -8.88 3.26 -11.14
CA ARG A 193 -7.65 2.73 -10.55
C ARG A 193 -6.51 3.74 -10.45
N TRP A 194 -6.29 4.58 -11.47
CA TRP A 194 -5.28 5.65 -11.39
C TRP A 194 -5.52 6.62 -10.23
N PHE A 195 -6.77 6.88 -9.88
CA PHE A 195 -7.12 7.75 -8.78
C PHE A 195 -6.94 7.03 -7.44
N GLU A 196 -7.43 5.79 -7.34
CA GLU A 196 -7.35 4.99 -6.12
C GLU A 196 -5.89 4.74 -5.72
N GLU A 197 -5.10 4.22 -6.67
CA GLU A 197 -3.68 3.94 -6.47
C GLU A 197 -2.89 5.23 -6.28
N GLY A 198 -3.27 6.30 -6.97
CA GLY A 198 -2.63 7.60 -6.80
C GLY A 198 -2.87 8.20 -5.41
N VAL A 199 -4.06 8.04 -4.82
CA VAL A 199 -4.34 8.45 -3.43
C VAL A 199 -3.52 7.61 -2.46
N CYS A 200 -3.48 6.29 -2.64
CA CYS A 200 -2.69 5.38 -1.81
C CYS A 200 -1.20 5.72 -1.86
N GLU A 201 -0.63 5.95 -3.06
CA GLU A 201 0.76 6.38 -3.23
C GLU A 201 1.02 7.77 -2.62
N VAL A 202 0.10 8.74 -2.74
CA VAL A 202 0.25 10.05 -2.08
C VAL A 202 0.34 9.89 -0.56
N LEU A 203 -0.48 9.04 0.05
CA LEU A 203 -0.44 8.76 1.48
C LEU A 203 0.89 8.10 1.87
N ALA A 204 1.32 7.09 1.12
CA ALA A 204 2.56 6.37 1.37
C ALA A 204 3.79 7.28 1.26
N LYS A 205 3.96 7.95 0.12
CA LYS A 205 5.10 8.81 -0.14
C LYS A 205 5.15 10.02 0.79
N SER A 206 4.00 10.60 1.16
CA SER A 206 3.98 11.70 2.15
C SER A 206 4.31 11.24 3.56
N PHE A 207 3.95 10.01 3.95
CA PHE A 207 4.36 9.43 5.22
C PHE A 207 5.87 9.16 5.24
N ALA A 208 6.38 8.50 4.20
CA ALA A 208 7.82 8.26 4.04
C ALA A 208 8.63 9.57 4.10
N ALA A 209 8.19 10.62 3.40
CA ALA A 209 8.85 11.92 3.42
C ALA A 209 8.89 12.56 4.83
N ALA A 210 7.88 12.32 5.65
CA ALA A 210 7.80 12.85 7.01
C ALA A 210 8.64 12.04 8.02
N GLU A 211 8.74 10.72 7.84
CA GLU A 211 9.42 9.82 8.78
C GLU A 211 10.91 9.59 8.43
N ASP A 212 11.23 9.43 7.14
CA ASP A 212 12.58 9.16 6.65
C ASP A 212 12.77 9.73 5.23
N PRO A 213 13.29 10.96 5.11
CA PRO A 213 13.54 11.59 3.82
C PRO A 213 14.48 10.81 2.89
N ALA A 214 15.39 10.00 3.44
CA ALA A 214 16.29 9.17 2.63
C ALA A 214 15.55 7.96 2.05
N ALA A 215 14.67 7.33 2.83
CA ALA A 215 13.77 6.29 2.32
C ALA A 215 12.82 6.84 1.25
N TYR A 216 12.26 8.03 1.46
CA TYR A 216 11.40 8.69 0.47
C TYR A 216 12.07 8.80 -0.91
N GLY A 217 13.31 9.30 -0.99
CA GLY A 217 14.04 9.38 -2.26
C GLY A 217 14.22 8.03 -2.95
N ARG A 218 14.52 6.96 -2.20
CA ARG A 218 14.64 5.60 -2.74
C ARG A 218 13.29 5.08 -3.26
N LEU A 219 12.22 5.27 -2.51
CA LEU A 219 10.86 4.83 -2.87
C LEU A 219 10.33 5.56 -4.13
N LEU A 220 10.72 6.83 -4.33
CA LEU A 220 10.46 7.55 -5.56
C LEU A 220 11.24 6.96 -6.74
N ALA A 221 12.54 6.68 -6.55
CA ALA A 221 13.38 6.11 -7.60
C ALA A 221 12.89 4.72 -8.05
N GLN A 222 12.40 3.89 -7.13
CA GLN A 222 11.80 2.58 -7.45
C GLN A 222 10.61 2.68 -8.42
N ARG A 223 9.88 3.80 -8.41
CA ARG A 223 8.73 4.07 -9.30
C ARG A 223 9.09 4.90 -10.55
N ASN A 224 10.37 5.16 -10.80
CA ASN A 224 10.83 5.99 -11.93
C ASN A 224 10.15 7.37 -12.00
N VAL A 225 9.72 7.95 -10.88
CA VAL A 225 8.79 9.10 -10.87
C VAL A 225 9.31 10.32 -11.64
N ASP A 226 10.62 10.47 -11.79
CA ASP A 226 11.24 11.59 -12.48
C ASP A 226 11.09 11.52 -14.02
N GLN A 227 10.86 10.32 -14.55
CA GLN A 227 10.82 10.05 -16.00
C GLN A 227 9.56 9.29 -16.45
N VAL A 228 8.74 8.81 -15.51
CA VAL A 228 7.62 7.91 -15.81
C VAL A 228 6.59 8.52 -16.78
N MET A 229 6.37 9.83 -16.64
CA MET A 229 5.44 10.58 -17.51
C MET A 229 6.00 10.89 -18.90
N ASP A 230 7.29 10.69 -19.16
CA ASP A 230 7.88 10.88 -20.48
C ASP A 230 7.71 9.64 -21.37
N ARG A 231 7.25 8.51 -20.80
CA ARG A 231 6.98 7.26 -21.53
C ARG A 231 5.59 7.30 -22.17
N GLY A 232 5.54 7.29 -23.50
CA GLY A 232 4.28 7.35 -24.26
C GLY A 232 3.27 6.25 -23.91
N GLY A 233 3.74 5.03 -23.64
CA GLY A 233 2.88 3.92 -23.19
C GLY A 233 2.21 4.19 -21.84
N VAL A 234 2.92 4.79 -20.88
CA VAL A 234 2.35 5.13 -19.57
C VAL A 234 1.26 6.19 -19.70
N ARG A 235 1.52 7.26 -20.47
CA ARG A 235 0.53 8.32 -20.71
C ARG A 235 -0.74 7.79 -21.39
N ALA A 236 -0.61 6.83 -22.30
CA ALA A 236 -1.72 6.23 -23.00
C ALA A 236 -2.56 5.32 -22.10
N GLU A 237 -1.91 4.56 -21.23
CA GLU A 237 -2.58 3.54 -20.40
C GLU A 237 -3.14 4.10 -19.08
N LEU A 238 -2.64 5.22 -18.55
CA LEU A 238 -3.00 5.73 -17.22
C LEU A 238 -4.51 5.78 -16.95
N LEU A 239 -5.28 6.36 -17.85
CA LEU A 239 -6.73 6.51 -17.67
C LEU A 239 -7.51 5.23 -18.04
N GLY A 240 -6.90 4.33 -18.81
CA GLY A 240 -7.45 3.03 -19.15
C GLY A 240 -7.08 1.92 -18.16
N TRP A 241 -6.23 2.23 -17.18
CA TRP A 241 -5.72 1.27 -16.22
C TRP A 241 -6.87 0.65 -15.42
N SER A 242 -6.93 -0.67 -15.46
CA SER A 242 -7.98 -1.50 -14.88
C SER A 242 -7.37 -2.78 -14.31
N GLU A 243 -7.99 -3.35 -13.28
CA GLU A 243 -7.62 -4.64 -12.71
C GLU A 243 -7.84 -5.83 -13.67
N HIS A 244 -8.80 -5.73 -14.60
CA HIS A 244 -9.16 -6.82 -15.50
C HIS A 244 -8.26 -6.94 -16.74
N ALA A 245 -7.33 -6.01 -16.92
CA ALA A 245 -6.36 -6.01 -18.00
C ALA A 245 -4.96 -6.11 -17.39
N PRO A 246 -4.47 -7.32 -17.07
CA PRO A 246 -3.15 -7.48 -16.43
C PRO A 246 -2.06 -6.91 -17.35
N LEU A 247 -1.25 -6.04 -16.78
CA LEU A 247 -0.15 -5.37 -17.47
C LEU A 247 1.18 -6.06 -17.11
N PRO A 248 2.22 -5.90 -17.94
CA PRO A 248 3.56 -6.29 -17.54
C PRO A 248 3.94 -5.62 -16.20
N PRO A 249 4.60 -6.31 -15.26
CA PRO A 249 4.89 -5.78 -13.93
C PRO A 249 5.65 -4.44 -13.93
N SER A 250 6.53 -4.24 -14.92
CA SER A 250 7.25 -2.98 -15.10
C SER A 250 6.33 -1.82 -15.48
N LEU A 251 5.35 -2.06 -16.36
CA LEU A 251 4.38 -1.05 -16.76
C LEU A 251 3.40 -0.75 -15.62
N GLU A 252 2.96 -1.76 -14.88
CA GLU A 252 2.12 -1.56 -13.70
C GLU A 252 2.84 -0.70 -12.65
N SER A 253 4.11 -1.00 -12.34
CA SER A 253 4.91 -0.18 -11.42
C SER A 253 5.08 1.27 -11.92
N ASP A 254 5.23 1.48 -13.23
CA ASP A 254 5.27 2.83 -13.80
C ASP A 254 3.91 3.55 -13.67
N LEU A 255 2.80 2.83 -13.82
CA LEU A 255 1.46 3.40 -13.66
C LEU A 255 1.19 3.87 -12.22
N TYR A 256 1.70 3.17 -11.21
CA TYR A 256 1.71 3.66 -9.82
C TYR A 256 2.44 5.01 -9.71
N GLY A 257 3.61 5.15 -10.34
CA GLY A 257 4.37 6.41 -10.37
C GLY A 257 3.61 7.55 -11.07
N ALA A 258 2.96 7.26 -12.20
CA ALA A 258 2.17 8.24 -12.94
C ALA A 258 0.89 8.66 -12.19
N ALA A 259 0.21 7.70 -11.56
CA ALA A 259 -0.95 7.91 -10.69
C ALA A 259 -0.57 8.79 -9.49
N PHE A 260 0.55 8.48 -8.82
CA PHE A 260 1.10 9.30 -7.75
C PHE A 260 1.28 10.75 -8.17
N LEU A 261 1.96 11.03 -9.29
CA LEU A 261 2.22 12.40 -9.73
C LEU A 261 0.93 13.16 -10.07
N THR A 262 0.00 12.48 -10.73
CA THR A 262 -1.29 13.05 -11.14
C THR A 262 -2.14 13.43 -9.93
N VAL A 263 -2.31 12.51 -8.98
CA VAL A 263 -3.07 12.76 -7.75
C VAL A 263 -2.31 13.71 -6.83
N ARG A 264 -0.98 13.63 -6.75
CA ARG A 264 -0.17 14.56 -5.96
C ARG A 264 -0.40 15.99 -6.43
N ARG A 265 -0.30 16.23 -7.74
CA ARG A 265 -0.56 17.54 -8.35
C ARG A 265 -1.96 18.05 -8.02
N TRP A 266 -2.96 17.17 -8.03
CA TRP A 266 -4.31 17.52 -7.61
C TRP A 266 -4.35 17.91 -6.13
N THR A 267 -3.72 17.13 -5.26
CA THR A 267 -3.73 17.36 -3.81
C THR A 267 -2.92 18.58 -3.38
N ASP A 268 -1.97 19.05 -4.20
CA ASP A 268 -1.29 20.34 -4.01
C ASP A 268 -2.24 21.52 -4.25
N ALA A 269 -3.24 21.38 -5.13
CA ALA A 269 -4.25 22.39 -5.38
C ALA A 269 -5.45 22.29 -4.43
N VAL A 270 -5.88 21.06 -4.10
CA VAL A 270 -7.01 20.79 -3.21
C VAL A 270 -6.63 19.74 -2.18
N PRO A 271 -6.59 20.07 -0.87
CA PRO A 271 -6.23 19.10 0.16
C PRO A 271 -7.05 17.79 0.06
N LEU A 272 -6.39 16.64 0.24
CA LEU A 272 -7.01 15.32 0.05
C LEU A 272 -8.31 15.15 0.85
N ALA A 273 -8.34 15.56 2.12
CA ALA A 273 -9.55 15.54 2.93
C ALA A 273 -10.73 16.31 2.28
N HIS A 274 -10.46 17.48 1.69
CA HIS A 274 -11.48 18.26 1.00
C HIS A 274 -11.92 17.60 -0.32
N LEU A 275 -11.00 16.95 -1.03
CA LEU A 275 -11.32 16.19 -2.23
C LEU A 275 -12.26 15.02 -1.90
N LEU A 276 -11.93 14.22 -0.89
CA LEU A 276 -12.76 13.10 -0.43
C LEU A 276 -14.11 13.57 0.11
N ASP A 277 -14.17 14.72 0.79
CA ASP A 277 -15.43 15.33 1.22
C ASP A 277 -16.32 15.76 0.05
N ARG A 278 -15.73 16.28 -1.04
CA ARG A 278 -16.49 16.67 -2.23
C ARG A 278 -17.05 15.45 -2.94
N LEU A 279 -16.27 14.38 -3.08
CA LEU A 279 -16.73 13.12 -3.64
C LEU A 279 -17.93 12.57 -2.85
N ASN A 280 -17.83 12.54 -1.52
CA ASN A 280 -18.92 12.09 -0.65
C ASN A 280 -20.17 12.99 -0.73
N ARG A 281 -20.00 14.32 -0.83
CA ARG A 281 -21.12 15.28 -0.86
C ARG A 281 -21.84 15.35 -2.20
N ALA A 282 -21.11 15.13 -3.31
CA ALA A 282 -21.68 15.20 -4.64
C ALA A 282 -22.78 14.14 -4.85
N GLY A 283 -22.73 13.04 -4.09
CA GLY A 283 -23.66 11.93 -4.21
C GLY A 283 -23.49 11.18 -5.52
N GLY A 284 -23.89 9.91 -5.50
CA GLY A 284 -23.77 9.04 -6.67
C GLY A 284 -22.37 8.49 -6.91
N ASP A 285 -22.36 7.44 -7.72
CA ASP A 285 -21.19 6.69 -8.12
C ASP A 285 -20.39 7.46 -9.19
N ARG A 286 -19.08 7.66 -8.95
CA ARG A 286 -18.16 8.30 -9.90
C ARG A 286 -17.26 7.29 -10.58
N ASP A 287 -17.08 7.45 -11.88
CA ASP A 287 -16.10 6.69 -12.67
C ASP A 287 -14.83 7.52 -12.96
N GLY A 288 -13.88 6.93 -13.69
CA GLY A 288 -12.62 7.59 -14.05
C GLY A 288 -12.79 8.86 -14.88
N HIS A 289 -13.85 8.93 -15.70
CA HIS A 289 -14.14 10.10 -16.52
C HIS A 289 -14.62 11.26 -15.65
N ASP A 290 -15.55 11.00 -14.72
CA ASP A 290 -16.00 11.99 -13.74
C ASP A 290 -14.82 12.58 -12.93
N LEU A 291 -13.92 11.71 -12.48
CA LEU A 291 -12.75 12.09 -11.68
C LEU A 291 -11.80 12.97 -12.50
N LEU A 292 -11.59 12.64 -13.78
CA LEU A 292 -10.78 13.46 -14.69
C LEU A 292 -11.41 14.83 -14.93
N GLU A 293 -12.72 14.91 -15.14
CA GLU A 293 -13.41 16.20 -15.32
C GLU A 293 -13.32 17.08 -14.08
N MET A 294 -13.36 16.48 -12.89
CA MET A 294 -13.15 17.19 -11.62
C MET A 294 -11.70 17.70 -11.51
N LEU A 295 -10.72 16.84 -11.81
CA LEU A 295 -9.30 17.19 -11.82
C LEU A 295 -9.01 18.37 -12.76
N GLN A 296 -9.51 18.29 -14.01
CA GLN A 296 -9.34 19.33 -15.03
C GLN A 296 -9.96 20.66 -14.60
N ARG A 297 -11.15 20.64 -13.98
CA ARG A 297 -11.78 21.84 -13.42
C ARG A 297 -10.98 22.45 -12.29
N ASP A 298 -10.50 21.63 -11.36
CA ASP A 298 -9.75 22.11 -10.20
C ASP A 298 -8.38 22.69 -10.59
N LEU A 299 -7.73 22.10 -11.59
CA LEU A 299 -6.44 22.56 -12.10
C LEU A 299 -6.55 23.64 -13.18
N GLY A 300 -7.75 23.87 -13.72
CA GLY A 300 -7.98 24.84 -14.80
C GLY A 300 -7.28 24.47 -16.11
N THR A 301 -7.12 23.17 -16.40
CA THR A 301 -6.39 22.69 -17.58
C THR A 301 -7.02 21.42 -18.15
N ASN A 302 -6.68 21.08 -19.40
CA ASN A 302 -7.13 19.86 -20.06
C ASN A 302 -6.21 18.67 -19.72
N LEU A 303 -6.51 17.47 -20.24
CA LEU A 303 -5.74 16.26 -19.95
C LEU A 303 -4.25 16.41 -20.28
N LEU A 304 -3.91 16.97 -21.44
CA LEU A 304 -2.50 17.15 -21.82
C LEU A 304 -1.78 18.04 -20.81
N GLY A 305 -2.42 19.13 -20.39
CA GLY A 305 -1.87 20.01 -19.36
C GLY A 305 -1.73 19.31 -18.00
N VAL A 306 -2.67 18.45 -17.60
CA VAL A 306 -2.53 17.63 -16.38
C VAL A 306 -1.29 16.73 -16.47
N LEU A 307 -1.11 16.03 -17.59
CA LEU A 307 0.01 15.10 -17.79
C LEU A 307 1.36 15.85 -17.85
N ASP A 308 1.39 17.05 -18.42
CA ASP A 308 2.59 17.89 -18.49
C ASP A 308 2.96 18.49 -17.13
N ASP A 309 1.96 18.94 -16.35
CA ASP A 309 2.14 19.39 -14.97
C ASP A 309 2.68 18.27 -14.08
N ALA A 310 2.12 17.06 -14.20
CA ALA A 310 2.57 15.88 -13.46
C ALA A 310 4.01 15.48 -13.85
N ALA A 311 4.37 15.57 -15.14
CA ALA A 311 5.74 15.35 -15.59
C ALA A 311 6.71 16.40 -15.03
N ALA A 312 6.31 17.68 -15.00
CA ALA A 312 7.11 18.75 -14.43
C ALA A 312 7.33 18.56 -12.92
N LEU A 313 6.28 18.14 -12.19
CA LEU A 313 6.37 17.78 -10.79
C LEU A 313 7.38 16.66 -10.57
N GLY A 314 7.29 15.55 -11.32
CA GLY A 314 8.22 14.42 -11.18
C GLY A 314 9.69 14.83 -11.30
N ARG A 315 10.01 15.69 -12.27
CA ARG A 315 11.37 16.22 -12.47
C ARG A 315 11.88 17.12 -11.34
N SER A 316 10.98 17.69 -10.54
CA SER A 316 11.31 18.57 -9.42
C SER A 316 11.51 17.86 -8.09
N LEU A 317 11.08 16.59 -7.99
CA LEU A 317 11.18 15.82 -6.75
C LEU A 317 12.64 15.44 -6.45
N PRO A 318 12.99 15.19 -5.17
CA PRO A 318 14.33 14.75 -4.81
C PRO A 318 14.73 13.48 -5.56
N ARG A 319 15.97 13.46 -6.04
CA ARG A 319 16.57 12.25 -6.60
C ARG A 319 17.18 11.45 -5.46
N GLY A 320 16.79 10.17 -5.35
CA GLY A 320 17.37 9.21 -4.40
C GLY A 320 18.80 8.83 -4.73
#